data_AF-A0A7R9AAI9-F1
#
_entry.id   AF-A0A7R9AAI9-F1
#
_cell.length_a   1.000
_cell.length_b   1.000
_cell.length_c   1.000
_cell.angle_alpha   90.00
_cell.angle_beta   90.00
_cell.angle_gamma   90.00
#
_symmetry.space_group_name_H-M   'P 1'
#
loop_
_entity.id
_entity.type
_entity.pdbx_description
1 polymer ?
#
loop_
_entity_poly.entity_id
_entity_poly.type
_entity_poly.pdbx_seq_one_letter_code
_entity_poly.pdbx_strand_id
1 'polypeptide(L)'
;MQDRDEFIRTCTYEGVDCTSYFLPYVSTTYGTCYSFNLILNNDSDPLAGSRKTVFTDKPYGLELELYLNASEWPSSVLSLEGGVRVVIHRHDSLPSPEETGFDGLPRMSPSDRSKPMTVDLR
;
A
#
# COMPACT_ATOMS: atom_id res chain seq x y z
N MET A 1 -14.68 6.09 -1.58
CA MET A 1 -13.80 4.97 -1.96
C MET A 1 -12.53 5.64 -2.41
N GLN A 2 -11.44 5.48 -1.66
CA GLN A 2 -10.20 6.20 -1.97
C GLN A 2 -9.65 5.71 -3.32
N ASP A 3 -9.24 6.64 -4.19
CA ASP A 3 -8.66 6.33 -5.50
C ASP A 3 -7.18 5.94 -5.38
N ARG A 4 -6.68 5.12 -6.34
CA ARG A 4 -5.28 4.65 -6.33
C ARG A 4 -4.32 5.83 -6.42
N ASP A 5 -4.57 6.77 -7.34
CA ASP A 5 -3.65 7.87 -7.64
C ASP A 5 -3.69 8.94 -6.55
N GLU A 6 -4.74 8.93 -5.72
CA GLU A 6 -4.83 9.73 -4.52
C GLU A 6 -4.14 9.06 -3.32
N PHE A 7 -4.17 7.73 -3.23
CA PHE A 7 -3.56 6.98 -2.13
C PHE A 7 -2.06 6.70 -2.32
N ILE A 8 -1.66 6.19 -3.49
CA ILE A 8 -0.28 5.86 -3.84
C ILE A 8 0.27 7.01 -4.66
N ARG A 9 0.98 7.92 -4.00
CA ARG A 9 1.51 9.13 -4.63
C ARG A 9 2.72 8.83 -5.50
N THR A 10 3.63 8.02 -4.98
CA THR A 10 4.80 7.53 -5.72
C THR A 10 5.06 6.07 -5.37
N CYS A 11 5.57 5.32 -6.35
CA CYS A 11 6.05 3.97 -6.19
C CYS A 11 7.34 3.80 -6.97
N THR A 12 8.37 3.25 -6.35
CA THR A 12 9.55 2.76 -7.07
C THR A 12 9.90 1.33 -6.67
N TYR A 13 10.22 0.52 -7.67
CA TYR A 13 10.76 -0.83 -7.50
C TYR A 13 12.00 -0.95 -8.37
N GLU A 14 13.16 -1.24 -7.78
CA GLU A 14 14.45 -1.20 -8.48
C GLU A 14 14.69 0.15 -9.20
N GLY A 15 14.23 1.24 -8.59
CA GLY A 15 14.34 2.60 -9.13
C GLY A 15 13.41 2.92 -10.30
N VAL A 16 12.50 2.01 -10.69
CA VAL A 16 11.54 2.20 -11.78
C VAL A 16 10.15 2.50 -11.22
N ASP A 17 9.45 3.45 -11.84
CA ASP A 17 8.06 3.77 -11.46
C ASP A 17 7.15 2.55 -11.58
N CYS A 18 6.41 2.28 -10.51
CA CYS A 18 5.51 1.13 -10.39
C CYS A 18 4.09 1.50 -9.99
N THR A 19 3.74 2.78 -10.05
CA THR A 19 2.46 3.30 -9.54
C THR A 19 1.25 2.66 -10.23
N SER A 20 1.38 2.31 -11.51
CA SER A 20 0.34 1.66 -12.31
C SER A 20 0.19 0.15 -12.07
N TYR A 21 1.12 -0.49 -11.34
CA TYR A 21 1.19 -1.95 -11.19
C TYR A 21 0.45 -2.51 -9.97
N PHE A 22 -0.45 -1.72 -9.40
CA PHE A 22 -1.27 -2.13 -8.27
C PHE A 22 -2.65 -2.62 -8.69
N LEU A 23 -3.04 -3.79 -8.17
CA LEU A 23 -4.39 -4.31 -8.32
C LEU A 23 -5.24 -3.96 -7.09
N PRO A 24 -6.44 -3.37 -7.26
CA PRO A 24 -7.32 -3.08 -6.13
C PRO A 24 -7.95 -4.36 -5.57
N TYR A 25 -8.11 -4.41 -4.24
CA TYR A 25 -8.81 -5.44 -3.49
C TYR A 25 -9.66 -4.77 -2.41
N VAL A 26 -10.91 -5.20 -2.21
CA VAL A 26 -11.81 -4.59 -1.20
C VAL A 26 -11.86 -5.47 0.04
N SER A 27 -11.41 -4.92 1.17
CA SER A 27 -11.61 -5.47 2.50
C SER A 27 -12.83 -4.84 3.15
N THR A 28 -13.63 -5.66 3.85
CA THR A 28 -14.77 -5.18 4.64
C THR A 28 -14.35 -4.43 5.90
N THR A 29 -13.12 -4.65 6.36
CA THR A 29 -12.58 -4.05 7.59
C THR A 29 -11.74 -2.80 7.30
N TYR A 30 -10.92 -2.85 6.24
CA TYR A 30 -9.93 -1.80 5.94
C TYR A 30 -10.27 -0.95 4.71
N GLY A 31 -11.33 -1.29 3.97
CA GLY A 31 -11.71 -0.57 2.75
C GLY A 31 -10.90 -1.01 1.53
N THR A 32 -10.53 -0.07 0.66
CA THR A 32 -9.77 -0.38 -0.55
C THR A 32 -8.29 -0.62 -0.23
N CYS A 33 -7.82 -1.81 -0.54
CA CYS A 33 -6.42 -2.20 -0.52
C CYS A 33 -5.84 -2.24 -1.94
N TYR A 34 -4.52 -2.13 -2.05
CA TYR A 34 -3.80 -2.18 -3.32
C TYR A 34 -2.64 -3.17 -3.23
N SER A 35 -2.64 -4.20 -4.09
CA SER A 35 -1.62 -5.25 -4.10
C SER A 35 -0.65 -5.07 -5.26
N PHE A 36 0.64 -5.05 -4.93
CA PHE A 36 1.74 -5.09 -5.89
C PHE A 36 2.19 -6.53 -6.13
N ASN A 37 2.67 -6.83 -7.35
CA ASN A 37 3.25 -8.13 -7.72
C ASN A 37 2.33 -9.36 -7.51
N LEU A 38 1.01 -9.17 -7.56
CA LEU A 38 0.04 -10.27 -7.51
C LEU A 38 -0.12 -10.87 -8.90
N ILE A 39 -0.02 -12.20 -9.04
CA ILE A 39 -0.07 -12.91 -10.33
C ILE A 39 -1.34 -12.63 -11.16
N LEU A 40 -2.42 -12.21 -10.49
CA LEU A 40 -3.68 -11.82 -11.11
C LEU A 40 -3.59 -10.49 -11.88
N ASN A 41 -2.53 -9.71 -11.70
CA ASN A 41 -2.36 -8.40 -12.35
C ASN A 41 -1.63 -8.45 -13.71
N ASN A 42 -1.69 -9.58 -14.41
CA ASN A 42 -0.94 -9.78 -15.66
C ASN A 42 -1.33 -8.80 -16.79
N ASP A 43 -2.52 -8.22 -16.73
CA ASP A 43 -2.99 -7.25 -17.73
C ASP A 43 -2.29 -5.89 -17.60
N SER A 44 -1.95 -5.47 -16.37
CA SER A 44 -1.35 -4.15 -16.09
C SER A 44 0.14 -4.24 -15.72
N ASP A 45 0.61 -5.38 -15.21
CA ASP A 45 2.01 -5.66 -14.88
C ASP A 45 2.45 -6.97 -15.53
N PRO A 46 3.17 -6.93 -16.67
CA PRO A 46 3.68 -8.14 -17.34
C PRO A 46 4.65 -8.98 -16.49
N LEU A 47 5.19 -8.41 -15.41
CA LEU A 47 6.10 -9.08 -14.50
C LEU A 47 5.40 -9.54 -13.20
N ALA A 48 4.08 -9.41 -13.12
CA ALA A 48 3.27 -9.83 -11.99
C ALA A 48 3.60 -11.27 -11.54
N GLY A 49 3.95 -11.42 -10.26
CA GLY A 49 4.34 -12.67 -9.63
C GLY A 49 5.73 -13.20 -10.00
N SER A 50 6.47 -12.50 -10.86
CA SER A 50 7.82 -12.87 -11.29
C SER A 50 8.90 -11.92 -10.80
N ARG A 51 8.54 -10.78 -10.20
CA ARG A 51 9.50 -9.81 -9.66
C ARG A 51 10.31 -10.41 -8.52
N LYS A 52 11.62 -10.26 -8.60
CA LYS A 52 12.60 -10.67 -7.61
C LYS A 52 13.67 -9.59 -7.56
N THR A 53 14.17 -9.30 -6.36
CA THR A 53 15.34 -8.45 -6.20
C THR A 53 16.50 -9.30 -5.70
N VAL A 54 17.70 -9.01 -6.20
CA VAL A 54 18.95 -9.65 -5.75
C VAL A 54 19.63 -8.80 -4.68
N PHE A 55 19.25 -7.51 -4.57
CA PHE A 55 19.85 -6.55 -3.67
C PHE A 55 18.85 -6.13 -2.59
N THR A 56 19.27 -6.16 -1.34
CA THR A 56 18.45 -5.74 -0.19
C THR A 56 18.63 -4.26 0.17
N ASP A 57 19.46 -3.53 -0.59
CA ASP A 57 19.65 -2.10 -0.41
C ASP A 57 18.40 -1.33 -0.84
N LYS A 58 18.12 -0.22 -0.15
CA LYS A 58 16.92 0.60 -0.36
C LYS A 58 16.54 0.87 -1.83
N PRO A 59 17.45 1.28 -2.76
CA PRO A 59 17.06 1.59 -4.13
C PRO A 59 16.54 0.38 -4.93
N TYR A 60 16.74 -0.84 -4.44
CA TYR A 60 16.31 -2.08 -5.10
C TYR A 60 15.06 -2.71 -4.46
N GLY A 61 14.58 -2.14 -3.36
CA GLY A 61 13.34 -2.55 -2.71
C GLY A 61 12.10 -1.92 -3.35
N LEU A 62 10.96 -2.13 -2.70
CA LEU A 62 9.73 -1.41 -3.01
C LEU A 62 9.63 -0.20 -2.07
N GLU A 63 9.67 1.00 -2.63
CA GLU A 63 9.52 2.27 -1.92
C GLU A 63 8.21 2.94 -2.35
N LEU A 64 7.36 3.25 -1.38
CA LEU A 64 6.05 3.87 -1.59
C LEU A 64 5.95 5.18 -0.82
N GLU A 65 5.41 6.20 -1.46
CA GLU A 65 4.87 7.38 -0.76
C GLU A 65 3.35 7.32 -0.82
N LEU A 66 2.72 7.17 0.34
CA LEU A 66 1.29 7.07 0.50
C LEU A 66 0.73 8.37 1.06
N TYR A 67 -0.49 8.72 0.65
CA TYR A 67 -1.20 9.90 1.14
C TYR A 67 -2.52 9.49 1.79
N LEU A 68 -2.60 9.76 3.09
CA LEU A 68 -3.80 9.48 3.87
C LEU A 68 -4.66 10.73 3.92
N ASN A 69 -5.92 10.62 3.51
CA ASN A 69 -6.87 11.71 3.57
C ASN A 69 -7.88 11.48 4.72
N ALA A 70 -7.66 12.16 5.84
CA ALA A 70 -8.47 12.02 7.05
C ALA A 70 -9.90 12.57 6.87
N SER A 71 -10.15 13.45 5.90
CA SER A 71 -11.50 14.01 5.69
C SER A 71 -12.52 12.96 5.26
N GLU A 72 -12.07 11.82 4.75
CA GLU A 72 -12.93 10.72 4.32
C GLU A 72 -13.19 9.69 5.42
N TRP A 73 -12.52 9.82 6.57
CA TRP A 73 -12.61 8.82 7.63
C TRP A 73 -13.76 9.12 8.60
N PRO A 74 -14.46 8.09 9.09
CA PRO A 74 -15.40 8.27 10.19
C PRO A 74 -14.70 8.89 11.41
N SER A 75 -15.37 9.83 12.08
CA SER A 75 -14.82 10.55 13.24
C SER A 75 -14.38 9.65 14.40
N SER A 76 -14.96 8.44 14.52
CA SER A 76 -14.56 7.41 15.48
C SER A 76 -13.21 6.75 15.18
N VAL A 77 -12.77 6.75 13.92
CA VAL A 77 -11.47 6.20 13.48
C VAL A 77 -10.36 7.24 13.67
N LEU A 78 -10.68 8.53 13.44
CA LEU A 78 -9.75 9.64 13.65
C LEU A 78 -9.29 9.79 15.11
N SER A 79 -10.11 9.37 16.08
CA SER A 79 -9.77 9.43 17.50
C SER A 79 -8.78 8.35 17.97
N LEU A 80 -8.49 7.34 17.14
CA LEU A 80 -7.71 6.15 17.50
C LEU A 80 -6.35 6.04 16.79
N GLU A 81 -5.89 7.12 16.16
CA GLU A 81 -4.67 7.15 15.33
C GLU A 81 -4.79 6.26 14.08
N GLY A 82 -5.43 6.79 13.03
CA GLY A 82 -5.47 6.07 11.76
C GLY A 82 -4.09 6.04 11.08
N GLY A 83 -3.86 4.98 10.31
CA GLY A 83 -2.61 4.68 9.63
C GLY A 83 -2.84 3.73 8.45
N VAL A 84 -1.76 3.13 7.94
CA VAL A 84 -1.80 2.15 6.85
C VAL A 84 -1.61 0.75 7.43
N ARG A 85 -2.24 -0.25 6.82
CA ARG A 85 -1.91 -1.65 7.07
C ARG A 85 -1.19 -2.25 5.89
N VAL A 86 -0.07 -2.92 6.13
CA VAL A 86 0.74 -3.57 5.11
C VAL A 86 0.72 -5.08 5.32
N VAL A 87 0.45 -5.82 4.24
CA VAL A 87 0.44 -7.30 4.24
C VAL A 87 1.47 -7.79 3.24
N ILE A 88 2.43 -8.58 3.71
CA ILE A 88 3.36 -9.32 2.85
C ILE A 88 2.81 -10.73 2.69
N HIS A 89 2.51 -11.12 1.46
CA HIS A 89 1.96 -12.44 1.13
C HIS A 89 2.60 -13.00 -0.14
N ARG A 90 2.30 -14.26 -0.47
CA ARG A 90 2.79 -14.87 -1.71
C ARG A 90 2.08 -14.28 -2.92
N HIS A 91 2.77 -14.20 -4.05
CA HIS A 91 2.22 -13.63 -5.29
C HIS A 91 1.03 -14.42 -5.87
N ASP A 92 0.83 -15.67 -5.45
CA ASP A 92 -0.23 -16.57 -5.91
C ASP A 92 -1.35 -16.77 -4.87
N SER A 93 -1.34 -16.00 -3.78
CA SER A 93 -2.39 -15.98 -2.77
C SER A 93 -3.03 -14.60 -2.66
N LEU A 94 -4.32 -14.55 -2.33
CA LEU A 94 -4.97 -13.29 -1.96
C LEU A 94 -4.46 -12.81 -0.59
N PRO A 95 -4.40 -11.49 -0.37
CA PRO A 95 -4.07 -10.94 0.94
C PRO A 95 -5.22 -11.18 1.94
N SER A 96 -4.86 -11.43 3.20
CA SER A 96 -5.79 -11.49 4.34
C SER A 96 -5.42 -10.42 5.37
N PRO A 97 -5.79 -9.14 5.15
CA PRO A 97 -5.43 -8.05 6.05
C PRO A 97 -6.07 -8.19 7.44
N GLU A 98 -7.16 -8.92 7.60
CA GLU A 98 -7.78 -9.18 8.90
C GLU A 98 -6.97 -10.16 9.76
N GLU A 99 -6.25 -11.09 9.12
CA GLU A 99 -5.50 -12.16 9.79
C GLU A 99 -4.00 -11.84 9.95
N THR A 100 -3.44 -11.14 8.95
CA THR A 100 -1.99 -10.91 8.84
C THR A 100 -1.70 -9.45 8.52
N GLY A 101 -0.44 -9.06 8.64
CA GLY A 101 0.02 -7.71 8.35
C GLY A 101 0.43 -6.93 9.59
N PHE A 102 1.05 -5.79 9.33
CA PHE A 102 1.52 -4.87 10.35
C PHE A 102 1.03 -3.46 10.03
N ASP A 103 0.77 -2.69 11.08
CA ASP A 103 0.28 -1.33 10.94
C ASP A 103 1.47 -0.39 10.80
N GLY A 104 1.54 0.26 9.64
CA GLY A 104 2.46 1.34 9.33
C GLY A 104 1.85 2.67 9.73
N LEU A 105 2.49 3.35 10.69
CA LEU A 105 2.08 4.68 11.13
C LEU A 105 2.70 5.74 10.21
N PRO A 106 1.92 6.76 9.87
CA PRO A 106 2.12 8.02 10.55
C PRO A 106 0.94 8.16 11.50
N ARG A 107 1.22 8.36 12.78
CA ARG A 107 0.17 8.75 13.73
C ARG A 107 -0.47 10.04 13.16
N MET A 108 -1.67 9.92 12.61
CA MET A 108 -2.49 11.05 12.21
C MET A 108 -3.24 11.51 13.45
N SER A 109 -3.01 12.77 13.81
CA SER A 109 -3.80 13.44 14.83
C SER A 109 -5.13 13.90 14.24
N PRO A 110 -6.18 14.12 15.05
CA PRO A 110 -7.45 14.69 14.56
C PRO A 110 -7.31 16.06 13.86
N SER A 111 -6.20 16.78 14.08
CA SER A 111 -5.87 18.04 13.39
C SER A 111 -5.26 17.85 12.00
N ASP A 112 -4.72 16.67 11.69
CA ASP A 112 -4.10 16.38 10.40
C ASP A 112 -5.19 16.11 9.37
N ARG A 113 -5.31 16.97 8.35
CA ARG A 113 -6.21 16.71 7.21
C ARG A 113 -5.65 15.62 6.30
N SER A 114 -4.33 15.61 6.16
CA SER A 114 -3.62 14.64 5.36
C SER A 114 -2.15 14.58 5.73
N LYS A 115 -1.52 13.44 5.45
CA LYS A 115 -0.12 13.22 5.81
C LYS A 115 0.55 12.24 4.84
N PRO A 116 1.72 12.59 4.26
CA PRO A 116 2.50 11.64 3.50
C PRO A 116 3.13 10.58 4.43
N MET A 117 3.26 9.36 3.92
CA MET A 117 3.89 8.24 4.58
C MET A 117 4.85 7.55 3.62
N THR A 118 6.08 7.28 4.06
CA THR A 118 6.99 6.42 3.29
C THR A 118 6.98 5.00 3.81
N VAL A 119 6.81 4.02 2.93
CA VAL A 119 6.94 2.59 3.23
C VAL A 119 8.08 2.03 2.41
N ASP A 120 9.12 1.54 3.08
CA ASP A 120 10.28 0.88 2.47
C ASP A 120 10.22 -0.62 2.79
N LEU A 121 10.01 -1.46 1.78
CA LEU A 121 10.07 -2.93 1.89
C LEU A 121 11.36 -3.44 1.25
N ARG A 122 12.19 -4.12 2.05
CA ARG A 122 13.53 -4.63 1.70
C ARG A 122 13.61 -6.14 1.89
#